data_AF-A0A2V6EAG6-F1
#
_entry.id   AF-A0A2V6EAG6-F1
#
_cell.length_a   1.000
_cell.length_b   1.000
_cell.length_c   1.000
_cell.angle_alpha   90.00
_cell.angle_beta   90.00
_cell.angle_gamma   90.00
#
_symmetry.space_group_name_H-M   'P 1'
#
loop_
_entity.id
_entity.type
_entity.pdbx_description
1 polymer ?
#
loop_
_entity_poly.entity_id
_entity_poly.type
_entity_poly.pdbx_seq_one_letter_code
_entity_poly.pdbx_strand_id
1 'polypeptide(L)'
;MSALFAVVRSHAESVLPLRIFFSVCLVAVVLAGLYVFKNRKKLFSRDPHVTADHYGARNLRLGQVILVWILAIDLLVMMLWRL
;
A
#
# COMPACT_ATOMS: atom_id res chain seq x y z
N MET A 1 22.77 35.07 9.28
CA MET A 1 22.49 33.61 9.32
C MET A 1 20.99 33.40 9.57
N SER A 2 20.08 33.69 8.61
CA SER A 2 18.66 33.86 9.04
C SER A 2 17.53 33.51 8.05
N ALA A 3 17.70 33.57 6.73
CA ALA A 3 16.57 33.25 5.83
C ALA A 3 16.48 31.76 5.47
N LEU A 4 17.62 31.13 5.15
CA LEU A 4 17.69 29.73 4.73
C LEU A 4 17.26 28.76 5.85
N PHE A 5 17.69 28.99 7.09
CA PHE A 5 17.28 28.15 8.23
C PHE A 5 15.80 28.28 8.55
N ALA A 6 15.20 29.47 8.39
CA ALA A 6 13.78 29.69 8.60
C ALA A 6 12.93 28.99 7.51
N VAL A 7 13.37 29.05 6.26
CA VAL A 7 12.73 28.34 5.14
C VAL A 7 12.83 26.83 5.31
N VAL A 8 14.01 26.30 5.68
CA VAL A 8 14.20 24.87 5.95
C VAL A 8 13.35 24.40 7.13
N ARG A 9 13.23 25.19 8.20
CA ARG A 9 12.37 24.86 9.34
C ARG A 9 10.88 24.91 8.97
N SER A 10 10.45 25.90 8.20
CA SER A 10 9.07 25.99 7.71
C SER A 10 8.71 24.82 6.76
N HIS A 11 9.65 24.44 5.89
CA HIS A 11 9.51 23.23 5.07
C HIS A 11 9.42 21.97 5.91
N ALA A 12 10.30 21.81 6.91
CA ALA A 12 10.30 20.68 7.82
C ALA A 12 8.97 20.55 8.61
N GLU A 13 8.37 21.67 9.02
CA GLU A 13 7.06 21.65 9.68
C GLU A 13 5.90 21.41 8.70
N SER A 14 6.01 21.85 7.44
CA SER A 14 4.99 21.59 6.42
C SER A 14 4.93 20.13 5.96
N VAL A 15 6.06 19.42 5.98
CA VAL A 15 6.14 17.99 5.60
C VAL A 15 5.78 17.06 6.76
N LEU A 16 5.79 17.55 8.01
CA LEU A 16 5.54 16.75 9.20
C LEU A 16 4.12 16.15 9.24
N PRO A 17 3.04 16.92 8.97
CA PRO A 17 1.69 16.37 8.85
C PRO A 17 1.57 15.36 7.71
N LEU A 18 2.22 15.64 6.58
CA LEU A 18 2.14 14.79 5.39
C LEU A 18 2.89 13.46 5.61
N ARG A 19 4.01 13.48 6.33
CA ARG A 19 4.75 12.28 6.76
C ARG A 19 3.94 11.43 7.73
N ILE A 20 3.23 12.04 8.67
CA ILE A 20 2.30 11.33 9.56
C ILE A 20 1.19 10.68 8.74
N PHE A 21 0.56 11.43 7.83
CA PHE A 21 -0.51 10.93 6.97
C PHE A 21 -0.06 9.71 6.15
N PHE A 22 1.06 9.82 5.43
CA PHE A 22 1.58 8.70 4.64
C PHE A 22 2.00 7.50 5.49
N SER A 23 2.49 7.73 6.71
CA SER A 23 2.85 6.65 7.64
C SER A 23 1.60 5.88 8.11
N VAL A 24 0.51 6.59 8.44
CA VAL A 24 -0.77 5.97 8.79
C VAL A 24 -1.34 5.19 7.61
N CYS A 25 -1.30 5.77 6.40
CA CYS A 25 -1.72 5.08 5.17
C CYS A 25 -0.90 3.82 4.92
N LEU A 26 0.42 3.86 5.11
CA LEU A 26 1.30 2.71 4.95
C LEU A 26 0.91 1.57 5.90
N VAL A 27 0.69 1.88 7.19
CA VAL A 27 0.24 0.89 8.18
C VAL A 27 -1.11 0.29 7.77
N ALA A 28 -2.06 1.13 7.34
CA ALA A 28 -3.37 0.65 6.89
C ALA A 28 -3.27 -0.29 5.67
N VAL A 29 -2.43 0.05 4.68
CA VAL A 29 -2.21 -0.78 3.48
C VAL A 29 -1.53 -2.11 3.83
N VAL A 30 -0.55 -2.10 4.74
CA VAL A 30 0.10 -3.33 5.21
C VAL A 30 -0.91 -4.24 5.91
N LEU A 31 -1.73 -3.69 6.82
CA LEU A 31 -2.78 -4.44 7.50
C LEU A 31 -3.83 -4.99 6.53
N ALA A 32 -4.24 -4.21 5.53
CA ALA A 32 -5.17 -4.64 4.51
C ALA A 32 -4.63 -5.84 3.70
N GLY A 33 -3.37 -5.79 3.28
CA GLY A 33 -2.75 -6.91 2.58
C GLY A 33 -2.60 -8.16 3.46
N LEU A 34 -2.19 -8.00 4.72
CA LEU A 34 -2.16 -9.11 5.68
C LEU A 34 -3.54 -9.75 5.87
N TYR A 35 -4.59 -8.93 5.95
CA TYR A 35 -5.97 -9.41 6.02
C TYR A 35 -6.38 -10.20 4.76
N VAL A 36 -6.03 -9.70 3.57
CA VAL A 36 -6.27 -10.41 2.30
C VAL A 36 -5.49 -11.74 2.26
N PHE A 37 -4.23 -11.75 2.67
CA PHE A 37 -3.41 -12.97 2.74
C PHE A 37 -3.97 -14.01 3.71
N LYS A 38 -4.44 -13.57 4.88
CA LYS A 38 -5.08 -14.44 5.88
C LYS A 38 -6.38 -15.04 5.35
N ASN A 39 -7.19 -14.23 4.67
CA ASN A 39 -8.50 -14.63 4.15
C ASN A 39 -8.49 -15.11 2.69
N ARG A 40 -7.30 -15.29 2.08
CA ARG A 40 -7.15 -15.59 0.65
C ARG A 40 -7.98 -16.79 0.17
N LYS A 41 -8.09 -17.83 0.99
CA LYS A 41 -8.87 -19.03 0.66
C LYS A 41 -10.38 -18.76 0.59
N LYS A 42 -10.86 -17.81 1.39
CA LYS A 42 -12.27 -17.39 1.45
C LYS A 42 -12.59 -16.35 0.37
N LEU A 43 -11.69 -15.39 0.15
CA LEU A 43 -11.89 -14.31 -0.83
C LEU A 43 -11.74 -14.78 -2.27
N PHE A 44 -10.83 -15.71 -2.51
CA PHE A 44 -10.57 -16.27 -3.83
C PHE A 44 -11.06 -17.72 -3.93
N SER A 45 -12.08 -18.13 -3.17
CA SER A 45 -12.71 -19.45 -3.29
C SER A 45 -13.24 -19.67 -4.71
N ARG A 46 -13.44 -20.93 -5.11
CA ARG A 46 -13.98 -21.24 -6.44
C ARG A 46 -15.39 -20.68 -6.55
N ASP A 47 -15.67 -19.90 -7.58
CA ASP A 47 -17.01 -19.41 -7.88
C ASP A 47 -17.76 -20.49 -8.67
N PRO A 48 -18.86 -21.06 -8.12
CA PRO A 48 -19.63 -22.08 -8.83
C PRO A 48 -20.30 -21.56 -10.11
N HIS A 49 -20.44 -20.24 -10.29
CA HIS A 49 -21.12 -19.63 -11.44
C HIS A 49 -20.17 -19.36 -12.63
N VAL A 50 -18.86 -19.57 -12.49
CA VAL A 50 -17.87 -19.29 -13.53
C VAL A 50 -17.24 -20.59 -14.03
N THR A 51 -17.60 -21.00 -15.24
CA THR A 51 -17.11 -22.22 -15.91
C THR A 51 -15.60 -22.22 -16.15
N ALA A 52 -14.97 -21.05 -16.30
CA ALA A 52 -13.53 -20.88 -16.49
C ALA A 52 -12.73 -20.68 -15.19
N ASP A 53 -13.34 -20.89 -14.01
CA ASP A 53 -12.66 -20.70 -12.72
C ASP A 53 -11.81 -21.92 -12.32
N HIS A 54 -10.78 -22.18 -13.13
CA HIS A 54 -9.74 -23.18 -12.87
C HIS A 54 -8.61 -22.61 -12.00
N TYR A 55 -7.87 -23.51 -11.33
CA TYR A 55 -6.85 -23.17 -10.34
C TYR A 55 -5.84 -22.10 -10.81
N GLY A 56 -5.41 -22.16 -12.07
CA GLY A 56 -4.46 -21.19 -12.64
C GLY A 56 -5.00 -19.75 -12.67
N ALA A 57 -6.26 -19.56 -13.06
CA ALA A 57 -6.88 -18.23 -13.11
C ALA A 57 -6.99 -17.60 -11.71
N ARG A 58 -7.26 -18.41 -10.68
CA ARG A 58 -7.33 -17.97 -9.28
C ARG A 58 -5.97 -17.54 -8.77
N ASN A 59 -4.92 -18.28 -9.10
CA ASN A 59 -3.57 -17.93 -8.69
C ASN A 59 -3.07 -16.66 -9.39
N LEU A 60 -3.48 -16.42 -10.65
CA LEU A 60 -3.21 -15.17 -11.36
C LEU A 60 -3.92 -13.97 -10.73
N ARG A 61 -5.21 -14.09 -10.38
CA ARG A 61 -5.94 -13.02 -9.68
C ARG A 61 -5.30 -12.68 -8.33
N LEU A 62 -4.94 -13.72 -7.57
CA LEU A 62 -4.26 -13.55 -6.28
C LEU A 62 -2.88 -12.91 -6.48
N GLY A 63 -2.13 -13.35 -7.50
CA GLY A 63 -0.85 -12.74 -7.88
C GLY A 63 -0.99 -11.27 -8.25
N GLN A 64 -1.98 -10.89 -9.06
CA GLN A 64 -2.24 -9.50 -9.43
C GLN A 64 -2.57 -8.64 -8.20
N VAL A 65 -3.37 -9.15 -7.27
CA VAL A 65 -3.68 -8.44 -6.02
C VAL A 65 -2.42 -8.26 -5.16
N ILE A 66 -1.56 -9.26 -5.08
CA ILE A 66 -0.27 -9.14 -4.38
C ILE A 66 0.65 -8.12 -5.06
N LEU A 67 0.73 -8.14 -6.39
CA LEU A 67 1.55 -7.19 -7.15
C LEU A 67 1.09 -5.75 -6.93
N VAL A 68 -0.22 -5.50 -7.02
CA VAL A 68 -0.80 -4.18 -6.74
C VAL A 68 -0.56 -3.77 -5.28
N TRP A 69 -0.64 -4.71 -4.34
CA TRP A 69 -0.36 -4.44 -2.94
C TRP A 69 1.11 -4.06 -2.68
N ILE A 70 2.06 -4.78 -3.28
CA ILE A 70 3.49 -4.46 -3.20
C ILE A 70 3.74 -3.08 -3.83
N LEU A 71 3.16 -2.80 -5.00
CA LEU A 71 3.29 -1.51 -5.67
C LEU A 71 2.74 -0.35 -4.82
N ALA A 72 1.62 -0.56 -4.12
CA ALA A 72 1.06 0.44 -3.22
C ALA A 72 1.98 0.71 -2.01
N ILE A 73 2.59 -0.32 -1.44
CA ILE A 73 3.59 -0.17 -0.38
C ILE A 73 4.80 0.61 -0.89
N ASP A 74 5.34 0.22 -2.05
CA ASP A 74 6.52 0.84 -2.66
C ASP A 74 6.31 2.33 -2.92
N LEU A 75 5.14 2.72 -3.47
CA LEU A 75 4.77 4.12 -3.67
C LEU A 75 4.71 4.91 -2.35
N LEU A 76 4.11 4.33 -1.31
CA LEU A 76 4.02 4.99 0.00
C LEU A 76 5.39 5.12 0.67
N VAL A 77 6.24 4.11 0.55
CA VAL A 77 7.62 4.15 1.05
C VAL A 77 8.44 5.19 0.29
N MET A 78 8.34 5.26 -1.04
CA MET A 78 9.00 6.29 -1.84
C MET A 78 8.55 7.70 -1.45
N MET A 79 7.26 7.90 -1.23
CA MET A 79 6.73 9.20 -0.77
C MET A 79 7.30 9.59 0.59
N LEU A 80 7.39 8.65 1.52
CA LEU A 80 8.00 8.88 2.84
C LEU A 80 9.51 9.09 2.81
N TRP A 81 10.21 8.48 1.85
CA TRP A 81 11.65 8.66 1.66
C TRP A 81 12.00 10.00 1.01
N ARG A 82 11.13 10.49 0.12
CA ARG A 82 11.31 11.74 -0.61
C ARG A 82 10.89 12.98 0.19
N LEU A 83 10.03 12.80 1.21
CA LEU A 83 9.59 13.84 2.13
C LEU A 83 10.64 14.17 3.19
#